data_AF-A0A2I7N8S9-F1
#
_entry.id   AF-A0A2I7N8S9-F1
#
_cell.length_a   1.000
_cell.length_b   1.000
_cell.length_c   1.000
_cell.angle_alpha   90.00
_cell.angle_beta   90.00
_cell.angle_gamma   90.00
#
_symmetry.space_group_name_H-M   'P 1'
#
loop_
_entity.id
_entity.type
_entity.pdbx_description
1 polymer ?
#
loop_
_entity_poly.entity_id
_entity_poly.type
_entity_poly.pdbx_seq_one_letter_code
_entity_poly.pdbx_strand_id
1 'polypeptide(L)'
;MKFRFRALLATTISLLIAAVPAIAAETITVVATKFPNGDVLKVAKPILKEQGYDLKIIEIPSYTGHGIVTVKGSTPQEIYNPNLQVLNGKYDANFFQPDIYLDEYNKLSGSNLTDIGKVFYIPFAIYLSPIHKLESASISSLAQKHEGMTVGIPTAYIDAARALKLLEANHLISLDPKEPIPNLSDVTANPYHLHIIQVDNEVMPPLVQNNSFDMIVMNSGRAYLKNLYVTNQSLLENDSDRYSNVVVTTKANSDSPKMKALVKALQSPEVRKFIQQNYRSVVKASF
;
A
#
# COMPACT_ATOMS: atom_id res chain seq x y z
N MET A 1 8.54 95.77 -14.53
CA MET A 1 7.84 94.75 -13.72
C MET A 1 8.51 93.41 -14.00
N LYS A 2 9.32 92.87 -13.06
CA LYS A 2 10.11 91.63 -13.25
C LYS A 2 9.29 90.43 -12.76
N PHE A 3 8.87 89.53 -13.65
CA PHE A 3 8.28 88.24 -13.26
C PHE A 3 9.38 87.17 -13.21
N ARG A 4 9.57 86.58 -12.02
CA ARG A 4 10.43 85.41 -11.80
C ARG A 4 9.56 84.16 -11.89
N PHE A 5 9.77 83.33 -12.91
CA PHE A 5 9.24 81.96 -12.94
C PHE A 5 10.25 81.02 -12.28
N ARG A 6 9.87 80.42 -11.15
CA ARG A 6 10.60 79.29 -10.54
C ARG A 6 10.09 78.00 -11.20
N ALA A 7 10.96 77.30 -11.92
CA ALA A 7 10.69 75.95 -12.39
C ALA A 7 10.83 74.98 -11.21
N LEU A 8 9.75 74.29 -10.84
CA LEU A 8 9.79 73.14 -9.93
C LEU A 8 10.15 71.90 -10.76
N LEU A 9 11.30 71.29 -10.47
CA LEU A 9 11.70 70.02 -11.06
C LEU A 9 11.06 68.89 -10.24
N ALA A 10 10.04 68.23 -10.78
CA ALA A 10 9.42 67.06 -10.17
C ALA A 10 10.13 65.79 -10.65
N THR A 11 10.95 65.18 -9.78
CA THR A 11 11.65 63.93 -10.07
C THR A 11 10.68 62.75 -9.87
N THR A 12 10.14 62.20 -10.95
CA THR A 12 9.35 60.96 -10.90
C THR A 12 10.28 59.76 -10.76
N ILE A 13 10.28 59.12 -9.59
CA ILE A 13 10.95 57.83 -9.37
C ILE A 13 10.03 56.74 -9.93
N SER A 14 10.34 56.24 -11.13
CA SER A 14 9.69 55.05 -11.68
C SER A 14 10.23 53.81 -10.98
N LEU A 15 9.42 53.20 -10.11
CA LEU A 15 9.71 51.92 -9.48
C LEU A 15 9.56 50.81 -10.53
N LEU A 16 10.67 50.32 -11.09
CA LEU A 16 10.67 49.10 -11.89
C LEU A 16 10.42 47.91 -10.95
N ILE A 17 9.17 47.44 -10.87
CA ILE A 17 8.86 46.13 -10.31
C ILE A 17 9.28 45.10 -11.37
N ALA A 18 10.44 44.48 -11.18
CA ALA A 18 10.83 43.33 -11.97
C ALA A 18 9.83 42.19 -11.68
N ALA A 19 8.94 41.91 -12.63
CA ALA A 19 8.10 40.73 -12.58
C ALA A 19 9.01 39.50 -12.71
N VAL A 20 9.27 38.81 -11.60
CA VAL A 20 9.90 37.49 -11.63
C VAL A 20 8.91 36.57 -12.33
N PRO A 21 9.26 35.96 -13.48
CA PRO A 21 8.37 35.02 -14.15
C PRO A 21 8.14 33.86 -13.18
N ALA A 22 6.87 33.61 -12.84
CA ALA A 22 6.49 32.43 -12.10
C ALA A 22 6.85 31.22 -12.97
N ILE A 23 7.92 30.51 -12.62
CA ILE A 23 8.23 29.21 -13.20
C ILE A 23 7.01 28.33 -12.90
N ALA A 24 6.31 27.89 -13.95
CA ALA A 24 5.21 26.97 -13.80
C ALA A 24 5.74 25.72 -13.10
N ALA A 25 5.17 25.39 -11.94
CA ALA A 25 5.58 24.24 -11.16
C ALA A 25 5.46 22.96 -12.02
N GLU A 26 6.53 22.16 -12.04
CA GLU A 26 6.51 20.89 -12.78
C GLU A 26 5.50 19.95 -12.11
N THR A 27 4.65 19.30 -12.92
CA THR A 27 3.61 18.40 -12.38
C THR A 27 4.14 16.98 -12.24
N ILE A 28 3.88 16.36 -11.09
CA ILE A 28 4.08 14.95 -10.79
C ILE A 28 2.71 14.27 -10.81
N THR A 29 2.54 13.25 -11.65
CA THR A 29 1.32 12.44 -11.75
C THR A 29 1.50 11.08 -11.11
N VAL A 30 0.69 10.77 -10.09
CA VAL A 30 0.77 9.49 -9.35
C VAL A 30 -0.58 8.79 -9.38
N VAL A 31 -0.62 7.56 -9.87
CA VAL A 31 -1.78 6.66 -9.73
C VAL A 31 -1.66 5.85 -8.45
N ALA A 32 -2.70 5.87 -7.63
CA ALA A 32 -2.66 5.25 -6.30
C ALA A 32 -4.02 4.70 -5.88
N THR A 33 -4.02 3.63 -5.09
CA THR A 33 -5.22 3.22 -4.36
C THR A 33 -5.65 4.33 -3.39
N LYS A 34 -6.96 4.53 -3.24
CA LYS A 34 -7.47 5.61 -2.38
C LYS A 34 -6.97 5.49 -0.93
N PHE A 35 -7.18 4.32 -0.32
CA PHE A 35 -6.73 4.03 1.05
C PHE A 35 -5.56 3.04 1.06
N PRO A 36 -4.51 3.27 1.87
CA PRO A 36 -4.12 4.55 2.47
C PRO A 36 -3.19 5.37 1.56
N ASN A 37 -2.83 4.86 0.37
CA ASN A 37 -1.83 5.47 -0.52
C ASN A 37 -2.21 6.90 -0.95
N GLY A 38 -3.45 7.11 -1.40
CA GLY A 38 -3.97 8.43 -1.79
C GLY A 38 -4.00 9.43 -0.63
N ASP A 39 -4.35 8.98 0.58
CA ASP A 39 -4.34 9.81 1.77
C ASP A 39 -2.92 10.27 2.15
N VAL A 40 -1.95 9.36 2.08
CA VAL A 40 -0.54 9.68 2.30
C VAL A 40 -0.02 10.67 1.24
N LEU A 41 -0.40 10.51 -0.02
CA LEU A 41 -0.06 11.46 -1.09
C LEU A 41 -0.66 12.86 -0.86
N LYS A 42 -1.86 12.96 -0.27
CA LYS A 42 -2.47 14.26 0.08
C LYS A 42 -1.67 14.99 1.14
N VAL A 43 -1.05 14.27 2.08
CA VAL A 43 -0.14 14.87 3.09
C VAL A 43 1.18 15.31 2.46
N ALA A 44 1.71 14.55 1.50
CA ALA A 44 2.93 14.91 0.78
C ALA A 44 2.74 16.09 -0.20
N LYS A 45 1.51 16.33 -0.68
CA LYS A 45 1.19 17.39 -1.65
C LYS A 45 1.65 18.80 -1.27
N PRO A 46 1.36 19.35 -0.07
CA PRO A 46 1.86 20.67 0.32
C PRO A 46 3.39 20.72 0.39
N ILE A 47 4.05 19.65 0.83
CA ILE A 47 5.52 19.55 0.91
C ILE A 47 6.14 19.63 -0.49
N LEU A 48 5.53 18.97 -1.46
CA LEU A 48 5.94 19.06 -2.87
C LEU A 48 5.72 20.45 -3.46
N LYS A 49 4.62 21.12 -3.07
CA LYS A 49 4.33 22.48 -3.54
C LYS A 49 5.41 23.47 -3.11
N GLU A 50 5.90 23.36 -1.88
CA GLU A 50 7.04 24.15 -1.38
C GLU A 50 8.35 23.87 -2.13
N GLN A 51 8.51 22.65 -2.67
CA GLN A 51 9.64 22.25 -3.49
C GLN A 51 9.49 22.63 -4.98
N GLY A 52 8.41 23.33 -5.36
CA GLY A 52 8.16 23.76 -6.73
C GLY A 52 7.49 22.71 -7.62
N TYR A 53 6.90 21.66 -7.04
CA TYR A 53 6.20 20.58 -7.76
C TYR A 53 4.69 20.58 -7.47
N ASP A 54 3.88 20.41 -8.50
CA ASP A 54 2.44 20.16 -8.36
C ASP A 54 2.14 18.66 -8.35
N LEU A 55 1.47 18.16 -7.32
CA LEU A 55 1.06 16.75 -7.26
C LEU A 55 -0.37 16.54 -7.77
N LYS A 56 -0.50 15.78 -8.86
CA LYS A 56 -1.78 15.26 -9.38
C LYS A 56 -1.94 13.79 -8.98
N ILE A 57 -2.93 13.51 -8.13
CA ILE A 57 -3.24 12.18 -7.62
C ILE A 57 -4.39 11.59 -8.45
N ILE A 58 -4.19 10.40 -9.00
CA ILE A 58 -5.22 9.63 -9.70
C ILE A 58 -5.62 8.47 -8.79
N GLU A 59 -6.72 8.63 -8.06
CA GLU A 59 -7.19 7.61 -7.14
C GLU A 59 -7.94 6.50 -7.88
N ILE A 60 -7.61 5.24 -7.55
CA ILE A 60 -8.36 4.05 -7.98
C ILE A 60 -9.02 3.37 -6.77
N PRO A 61 -10.22 2.78 -6.93
CA PRO A 61 -11.00 2.22 -5.82
C PRO A 61 -10.36 0.96 -5.22
N SER A 62 -9.77 0.10 -6.05
CA SER A 62 -9.00 -1.08 -5.62
C SER A 62 -8.10 -1.57 -6.76
N TYR A 63 -7.06 -2.31 -6.40
CA TYR A 63 -6.28 -3.12 -7.34
C TYR A 63 -6.92 -4.50 -7.59
N THR A 64 -7.89 -4.93 -6.76
CA THR A 64 -8.68 -6.16 -6.94
C THR A 64 -9.76 -5.91 -7.97
N GLY A 65 -9.50 -6.36 -9.20
CA GLY A 65 -10.48 -6.27 -10.26
C GLY A 65 -9.99 -6.92 -11.53
N HIS A 66 -8.81 -6.53 -12.04
CA HIS A 66 -8.36 -7.03 -13.34
C HIS A 66 -6.83 -7.15 -13.48
N GLY A 67 -6.04 -6.75 -12.48
CA GLY A 67 -4.57 -6.67 -12.62
C GLY A 67 -3.77 -7.66 -11.77
N ILE A 68 -4.42 -8.55 -11.01
CA ILE A 68 -3.75 -9.42 -10.05
C ILE A 68 -3.55 -10.80 -10.67
N VAL A 69 -2.35 -11.34 -10.50
CA VAL A 69 -2.01 -12.75 -10.74
C VAL A 69 -2.89 -13.60 -9.81
N THR A 70 -4.04 -14.08 -10.30
CA THR A 70 -4.96 -14.95 -9.54
C THR A 70 -4.44 -16.38 -9.50
N VAL A 71 -3.66 -16.78 -10.53
CA VAL A 71 -3.04 -18.10 -10.66
C VAL A 71 -1.53 -17.92 -10.79
N LYS A 72 -0.72 -18.70 -10.05
CA LYS A 72 0.76 -18.73 -10.21
C LYS A 72 1.12 -18.82 -11.71
N GLY A 73 1.85 -17.84 -12.23
CA GLY A 73 2.23 -17.79 -13.65
C GLY A 73 1.24 -17.09 -14.61
N SER A 74 0.12 -16.55 -14.12
CA SER A 74 -0.82 -15.76 -14.95
C SER A 74 -0.35 -14.32 -15.18
N THR A 75 -0.71 -13.75 -16.33
CA THR A 75 -0.47 -12.32 -16.65
C THR A 75 -1.65 -11.44 -16.19
N PRO A 76 -1.38 -10.31 -15.54
CA PRO A 76 -2.38 -9.28 -15.23
C PRO A 76 -3.20 -8.82 -16.45
N GLN A 77 -4.52 -8.64 -16.34
CA GLN A 77 -5.31 -8.03 -17.41
C GLN A 77 -5.01 -6.52 -17.51
N GLU A 78 -4.88 -6.03 -18.74
CA GLU A 78 -3.97 -4.93 -19.07
C GLU A 78 -4.53 -3.52 -18.80
N ILE A 79 -5.83 -3.29 -18.99
CA ILE A 79 -6.33 -1.91 -19.23
C ILE A 79 -6.24 -0.99 -17.99
N TYR A 80 -6.36 -1.53 -16.77
CA TYR A 80 -6.39 -0.74 -15.53
C TYR A 80 -5.22 -0.99 -14.57
N ASN A 81 -4.17 -1.69 -15.02
CA ASN A 81 -3.03 -2.01 -14.18
C ASN A 81 -2.11 -0.76 -13.98
N PRO A 82 -1.92 -0.25 -12.75
CA PRO A 82 -1.08 0.93 -12.52
C PRO A 82 0.40 0.74 -12.93
N ASN A 83 0.91 -0.49 -12.93
CA ASN A 83 2.24 -0.80 -13.46
C ASN A 83 2.32 -0.54 -14.96
N LEU A 84 1.34 -1.04 -15.73
CA LEU A 84 1.30 -0.82 -17.17
C LEU A 84 1.08 0.67 -17.51
N GLN A 85 0.27 1.38 -16.72
CA GLN A 85 0.03 2.81 -16.92
C GLN A 85 1.32 3.63 -16.74
N VAL A 86 2.18 3.27 -15.80
CA VAL A 86 3.50 3.88 -15.61
C VAL A 86 4.47 3.47 -16.72
N LEU A 87 4.51 2.19 -17.09
CA LEU A 87 5.33 1.69 -18.20
C LEU A 87 5.03 2.39 -19.52
N ASN A 88 3.75 2.63 -19.80
CA ASN A 88 3.29 3.31 -21.02
C ASN A 88 3.42 4.85 -20.95
N GLY A 89 4.03 5.39 -19.88
CA GLY A 89 4.25 6.82 -19.71
C GLY A 89 2.98 7.64 -19.46
N LYS A 90 1.86 7.00 -19.10
CA LYS A 90 0.61 7.72 -18.79
C LYS A 90 0.67 8.42 -17.43
N TYR A 91 1.42 7.87 -16.48
CA TYR A 91 1.69 8.48 -15.17
C TYR A 91 3.18 8.39 -14.83
N ASP A 92 3.68 9.34 -14.04
CA ASP A 92 5.10 9.39 -13.65
C ASP A 92 5.47 8.29 -12.65
N ALA A 93 4.55 7.96 -11.74
CA ALA A 93 4.73 6.91 -10.76
C ALA A 93 3.40 6.25 -10.39
N ASN A 94 3.48 5.08 -9.77
CA ASN A 94 2.37 4.45 -9.08
C ASN A 94 2.70 4.23 -7.60
N PHE A 95 1.66 4.15 -6.78
CA PHE A 95 1.77 3.87 -5.35
C PHE A 95 0.55 3.06 -4.90
N PHE A 96 0.63 1.73 -4.99
CA PHE A 96 -0.50 0.84 -4.70
C PHE A 96 -0.13 -0.58 -4.25
N GLN A 97 1.15 -0.97 -4.33
CA GLN A 97 1.60 -2.36 -4.24
C GLN A 97 2.75 -2.51 -3.24
N PRO A 98 2.91 -3.69 -2.62
CA PRO A 98 4.13 -4.06 -1.91
C PRO A 98 5.26 -4.42 -2.88
N ASP A 99 6.50 -4.34 -2.40
CA ASP A 99 7.72 -4.73 -3.11
C ASP A 99 7.68 -6.16 -3.68
N ILE A 100 7.22 -7.14 -2.91
CA ILE A 100 7.09 -8.53 -3.41
C ILE A 100 6.18 -8.66 -4.63
N TYR A 101 5.15 -7.82 -4.74
CA TYR A 101 4.27 -7.82 -5.90
C TYR A 101 4.96 -7.21 -7.12
N LEU A 102 5.75 -6.15 -6.93
CA LEU A 102 6.56 -5.55 -7.99
C LEU A 102 7.57 -6.56 -8.56
N ASP A 103 8.25 -7.29 -7.68
CA ASP A 103 9.21 -8.33 -8.06
C ASP A 103 8.56 -9.40 -8.95
N GLU A 104 7.42 -9.94 -8.50
CA GLU A 104 6.69 -10.96 -9.25
C GLU A 104 6.11 -10.40 -10.57
N TYR A 105 5.62 -9.15 -10.56
CA TYR A 105 5.17 -8.49 -11.77
C TYR A 105 6.28 -8.33 -12.80
N ASN A 106 7.46 -7.85 -12.40
CA ASN A 106 8.63 -7.70 -13.27
C ASN A 106 9.07 -9.07 -13.83
N LYS A 107 9.11 -10.10 -12.98
CA LYS A 107 9.46 -11.46 -13.39
C LYS A 107 8.50 -12.04 -14.42
N LEU A 108 7.19 -11.90 -14.22
CA LEU A 108 6.17 -12.49 -15.10
C LEU A 108 5.97 -11.71 -16.40
N SER A 109 6.06 -10.38 -16.35
CA SER A 109 5.86 -9.53 -17.54
C SER A 109 7.14 -9.25 -18.33
N GLY A 110 8.32 -9.55 -17.75
CA GLY A 110 9.61 -9.15 -18.30
C GLY A 110 9.89 -7.64 -18.18
N SER A 111 9.10 -6.90 -17.39
CA SER A 111 9.34 -5.47 -17.17
C SER A 111 10.50 -5.19 -16.22
N ASN A 112 10.89 -3.92 -16.13
CA ASN A 112 11.97 -3.42 -15.29
C ASN A 112 11.55 -2.18 -14.48
N LEU A 113 10.30 -2.17 -14.01
CA LEU A 113 9.82 -1.14 -13.09
C LEU A 113 10.68 -1.12 -11.83
N THR A 114 10.90 0.07 -11.29
CA THR A 114 11.86 0.33 -10.22
C THR A 114 11.13 0.85 -8.98
N ASP A 115 11.34 0.18 -7.85
CA ASP A 115 11.04 0.73 -6.52
C ASP A 115 11.97 1.91 -6.25
N ILE A 116 11.40 3.08 -5.95
CA ILE A 116 12.13 4.29 -5.60
C ILE A 116 11.95 4.70 -4.13
N GLY A 117 11.14 3.99 -3.36
CA GLY A 117 10.97 4.27 -1.93
C GLY A 117 9.87 3.48 -1.24
N LYS A 118 10.23 2.87 -0.11
CA LYS A 118 9.32 2.26 0.87
C LYS A 118 8.61 3.34 1.70
N VAL A 119 7.31 3.16 1.95
CA VAL A 119 6.48 4.17 2.66
C VAL A 119 5.77 3.59 3.88
N PHE A 120 4.99 2.54 3.70
CA PHE A 120 4.30 1.89 4.82
C PHE A 120 4.09 0.41 4.59
N TYR A 121 3.86 -0.31 5.67
CA TYR A 121 3.47 -1.71 5.71
C TYR A 121 2.07 -1.83 6.31
N ILE A 122 1.26 -2.71 5.73
CA ILE A 122 -0.07 -3.09 6.23
C ILE A 122 -0.02 -4.59 6.52
N PRO A 123 -0.01 -5.01 7.80
CA PRO A 123 0.08 -6.42 8.16
C PRO A 123 -1.12 -7.23 7.67
N PHE A 124 -0.91 -8.53 7.49
CA PHE A 124 -2.01 -9.48 7.54
C PHE A 124 -2.37 -9.78 8.98
N ALA A 125 -3.60 -10.23 9.20
CA ALA A 125 -4.06 -10.62 10.51
C ALA A 125 -5.00 -11.83 10.44
N ILE A 126 -5.00 -12.60 11.53
CA ILE A 126 -6.01 -13.63 11.80
C ILE A 126 -7.18 -12.97 12.52
N TYR A 127 -8.38 -13.17 12.00
CA TYR A 127 -9.64 -12.72 12.60
C TYR A 127 -10.47 -13.94 12.97
N LEU A 128 -10.87 -14.02 14.23
CA LEU A 128 -11.72 -15.08 14.75
C LEU A 128 -13.19 -14.74 14.55
N SER A 129 -14.00 -15.76 14.31
CA SER A 129 -15.45 -15.63 14.40
C SER A 129 -15.89 -15.28 15.83
N PRO A 130 -17.00 -14.53 16.02
CA PRO A 130 -17.53 -14.18 17.33
C PRO A 130 -17.78 -15.33 18.31
N ILE A 131 -17.93 -16.57 17.82
CA ILE A 131 -18.10 -17.74 18.70
C ILE A 131 -16.79 -18.18 19.37
N HIS A 132 -15.65 -17.74 18.83
CA HIS A 132 -14.33 -18.07 19.33
C HIS A 132 -13.78 -16.92 20.18
N LYS A 133 -13.19 -17.27 21.33
CA LYS A 133 -12.46 -16.34 22.17
C LYS A 133 -11.03 -16.83 22.35
N LEU A 134 -10.09 -15.92 22.15
CA LEU A 134 -8.69 -16.20 22.45
C LEU A 134 -8.48 -16.06 23.97
N GLU A 135 -8.84 -17.10 24.72
CA GLU A 135 -8.69 -17.12 26.19
C GLU A 135 -7.26 -17.41 26.64
N SER A 136 -6.51 -18.20 25.86
CA SER A 136 -5.09 -18.48 26.05
C SER A 136 -4.25 -17.70 25.05
N ALA A 137 -3.02 -17.36 25.42
CA ALA A 137 -2.14 -16.46 24.67
C ALA A 137 -1.74 -16.91 23.24
N SER A 138 -2.14 -18.09 22.77
CA SER A 138 -1.81 -18.58 21.43
C SER A 138 -3.01 -19.15 20.68
N ILE A 139 -3.06 -18.90 19.38
CA ILE A 139 -4.08 -19.39 18.45
C ILE A 139 -4.01 -20.91 18.24
N SER A 140 -2.82 -21.51 18.36
CA SER A 140 -2.64 -22.96 18.27
C SER A 140 -3.33 -23.71 19.40
N SER A 141 -3.35 -23.16 20.63
CA SER A 141 -4.13 -23.73 21.73
C SER A 141 -5.65 -23.70 21.48
N LEU A 142 -6.15 -22.70 20.74
CA LEU A 142 -7.56 -22.67 20.32
C LEU A 142 -7.83 -23.76 19.27
N ALA A 143 -6.96 -23.87 18.25
CA ALA A 143 -7.08 -24.90 17.21
C ALA A 143 -6.97 -26.33 17.77
N GLN A 144 -6.18 -26.54 18.83
CA GLN A 144 -6.12 -27.83 19.53
C GLN A 144 -7.44 -28.20 20.22
N LYS A 145 -8.15 -27.21 20.79
CA LYS A 145 -9.44 -27.44 21.45
C LYS A 145 -10.57 -27.65 20.45
N HIS A 146 -10.44 -27.06 19.26
CA HIS A 146 -11.42 -27.09 18.19
C HIS A 146 -10.76 -27.61 16.91
N GLU A 147 -10.47 -28.91 16.86
CA GLU A 147 -9.94 -29.51 15.63
C GLU A 147 -10.94 -29.35 14.47
N GLY A 148 -10.41 -29.24 13.24
CA GLY A 148 -11.25 -29.12 12.05
C GLY A 148 -11.83 -27.73 11.80
N MET A 149 -11.29 -26.68 12.42
CA MET A 149 -11.72 -25.31 12.15
C MET A 149 -11.63 -24.95 10.66
N THR A 150 -12.64 -24.24 10.17
CA THR A 150 -12.70 -23.72 8.81
C THR A 150 -12.00 -22.37 8.74
N VAL A 151 -10.99 -22.28 7.86
CA VAL A 151 -10.11 -21.11 7.71
C VAL A 151 -10.28 -20.50 6.32
N GLY A 152 -10.74 -19.25 6.26
CA GLY A 152 -10.82 -18.51 5.00
C GLY A 152 -9.51 -17.78 4.71
N ILE A 153 -8.95 -17.95 3.50
CA ILE A 153 -7.79 -17.20 3.01
C ILE A 153 -8.11 -16.52 1.67
N PRO A 154 -7.35 -15.51 1.22
CA PRO A 154 -7.63 -14.80 -0.03
C PRO A 154 -7.46 -15.69 -1.26
N THR A 155 -8.14 -15.35 -2.36
CA THR A 155 -7.99 -16.02 -3.68
C THR A 155 -6.78 -15.53 -4.47
N ALA A 156 -6.31 -14.29 -4.25
CA ALA A 156 -5.16 -13.73 -4.95
C ALA A 156 -3.86 -14.45 -4.54
N TYR A 157 -3.02 -14.83 -5.51
CA TYR A 157 -1.87 -15.72 -5.29
C TYR A 157 -0.91 -15.24 -4.19
N ILE A 158 -0.45 -13.98 -4.26
CA ILE A 158 0.47 -13.40 -3.27
C ILE A 158 -0.19 -13.25 -1.89
N ASP A 159 -1.46 -12.88 -1.86
CA ASP A 159 -2.21 -12.70 -0.60
C ASP A 159 -2.52 -14.06 0.06
N ALA A 160 -2.80 -15.10 -0.73
CA ALA A 160 -2.97 -16.48 -0.26
C ALA A 160 -1.66 -17.01 0.35
N ALA A 161 -0.54 -16.82 -0.35
CA ALA A 161 0.78 -17.20 0.14
C ALA A 161 1.13 -16.51 1.47
N ARG A 162 0.80 -15.22 1.58
CA ARG A 162 0.98 -14.43 2.79
C ARG A 162 0.11 -14.93 3.94
N ALA A 163 -1.15 -15.27 3.68
CA ALA A 163 -2.04 -15.89 4.66
C ALA A 163 -1.51 -17.24 5.16
N LEU A 164 -1.02 -18.11 4.26
CA LEU A 164 -0.43 -19.40 4.62
C LEU A 164 0.80 -19.23 5.51
N LYS A 165 1.70 -18.30 5.18
CA LYS A 165 2.86 -18.00 6.03
C LYS A 165 2.46 -17.51 7.42
N LEU A 166 1.39 -16.72 7.53
CA LEU A 166 0.90 -16.28 8.84
C LEU A 166 0.33 -17.45 9.67
N LEU A 167 -0.33 -18.42 9.02
CA LEU A 167 -0.77 -19.66 9.68
C LEU A 167 0.43 -20.49 10.16
N GLU A 168 1.47 -20.64 9.34
CA GLU A 168 2.72 -21.32 9.71
C GLU A 168 3.43 -20.62 10.87
N ALA A 169 3.57 -19.30 10.82
CA ALA A 169 4.19 -18.50 11.89
C ALA A 169 3.45 -18.63 13.24
N ASN A 170 2.18 -19.01 13.19
CA ASN A 170 1.34 -19.29 14.36
C ASN A 170 1.27 -20.78 14.72
N HIS A 171 2.11 -21.60 14.11
CA HIS A 171 2.20 -23.05 14.32
C HIS A 171 0.90 -23.81 14.04
N LEU A 172 0.07 -23.31 13.13
CA LEU A 172 -1.19 -23.96 12.74
C LEU A 172 -0.99 -24.98 11.61
N ILE A 173 0.00 -24.74 10.76
CA ILE A 173 0.41 -25.61 9.64
C ILE A 173 1.94 -25.57 9.50
N SER A 174 2.49 -26.40 8.61
CA SER A 174 3.86 -26.29 8.12
C SER A 174 3.85 -26.24 6.58
N LEU A 175 4.77 -25.47 6.00
CA LEU A 175 4.91 -25.27 4.56
C LEU A 175 6.24 -25.87 4.05
N ASP A 176 6.35 -26.09 2.75
CA ASP A 176 7.65 -26.41 2.13
C ASP A 176 8.56 -25.17 2.18
N PRO A 177 9.69 -25.21 2.90
CA PRO A 177 10.60 -24.06 3.02
C PRO A 177 11.26 -23.66 1.69
N LYS A 178 11.18 -24.49 0.64
CA LYS A 178 11.72 -24.20 -0.69
C LYS A 178 10.83 -23.26 -1.51
N GLU A 179 9.56 -23.11 -1.15
CA GLU A 179 8.61 -22.27 -1.89
C GLU A 179 8.47 -20.89 -1.26
N PRO A 180 9.09 -19.83 -1.83
CA PRO A 180 9.03 -18.48 -1.26
C PRO A 180 7.65 -17.85 -1.35
N ILE A 181 6.79 -18.32 -2.26
CA ILE A 181 5.39 -17.90 -2.44
C ILE A 181 4.53 -19.18 -2.45
N PRO A 182 4.26 -19.75 -1.25
CA PRO A 182 3.59 -21.04 -1.13
C PRO A 182 2.11 -20.96 -1.53
N ASN A 183 1.56 -22.10 -1.93
CA ASN A 183 0.16 -22.34 -2.19
C ASN A 183 -0.34 -23.53 -1.36
N LEU A 184 -1.64 -23.88 -1.44
CA LEU A 184 -2.21 -24.96 -0.62
C LEU A 184 -1.54 -26.33 -0.81
N SER A 185 -1.01 -26.63 -2.00
CA SER A 185 -0.28 -27.88 -2.25
C SER A 185 1.11 -27.91 -1.60
N ASP A 186 1.61 -26.78 -1.13
CA ASP A 186 2.90 -26.68 -0.44
C ASP A 186 2.76 -26.87 1.09
N VAL A 187 1.56 -27.20 1.58
CA VAL A 187 1.32 -27.53 3.01
C VAL A 187 1.85 -28.93 3.29
N THR A 188 2.87 -29.02 4.14
CA THR A 188 3.57 -30.27 4.50
C THR A 188 3.04 -30.90 5.78
N ALA A 189 2.41 -30.11 6.67
CA ALA A 189 1.73 -30.61 7.86
C ALA A 189 0.51 -29.75 8.23
N ASN A 190 -0.57 -30.40 8.66
CA ASN A 190 -1.81 -29.78 9.16
C ASN A 190 -2.28 -30.51 10.42
N PRO A 191 -1.60 -30.34 11.57
CA PRO A 191 -1.82 -31.15 12.77
C PRO A 191 -3.21 -30.98 13.40
N TYR A 192 -3.92 -29.88 13.10
CA TYR A 192 -5.26 -29.58 13.63
C TYR A 192 -6.38 -29.83 12.61
N HIS A 193 -6.07 -30.49 11.48
CA HIS A 193 -7.03 -30.85 10.44
C HIS A 193 -7.83 -29.65 9.88
N LEU A 194 -7.22 -28.46 9.82
CA LEU A 194 -7.87 -27.23 9.38
C LEU A 194 -8.43 -27.36 7.96
N HIS A 195 -9.65 -26.88 7.75
CA HIS A 195 -10.28 -26.77 6.42
C HIS A 195 -9.97 -25.39 5.82
N ILE A 196 -8.85 -25.29 5.09
CA ILE A 196 -8.40 -24.03 4.50
C ILE A 196 -9.08 -23.83 3.14
N ILE A 197 -9.85 -22.75 3.00
CA ILE A 197 -10.66 -22.45 1.82
C ILE A 197 -10.29 -21.07 1.29
N GLN A 198 -10.06 -20.97 -0.02
CA GLN A 198 -9.86 -19.67 -0.67
C GLN A 198 -11.21 -18.97 -0.90
N VAL A 199 -11.28 -17.72 -0.48
CA VAL A 199 -12.49 -16.88 -0.48
C VAL A 199 -12.14 -15.50 -1.01
N ASP A 200 -13.06 -14.89 -1.75
CA ASP A 200 -12.87 -13.52 -2.21
C ASP A 200 -12.78 -12.53 -1.03
N ASN A 201 -11.76 -11.68 -1.04
CA ASN A 201 -11.47 -10.73 0.04
C ASN A 201 -12.66 -9.83 0.40
N GLU A 202 -13.54 -9.49 -0.55
CA GLU A 202 -14.67 -8.59 -0.31
C GLU A 202 -15.77 -9.23 0.54
N VAL A 203 -15.87 -10.56 0.53
CA VAL A 203 -16.90 -11.31 1.27
C VAL A 203 -16.36 -11.98 2.53
N MET A 204 -15.05 -12.09 2.72
CA MET A 204 -14.46 -12.70 3.92
C MET A 204 -14.93 -12.04 5.24
N PRO A 205 -14.95 -10.68 5.40
CA PRO A 205 -15.37 -10.06 6.65
C PRO A 205 -16.78 -10.40 7.13
N PRO A 206 -17.85 -10.30 6.30
CA PRO A 206 -19.18 -10.72 6.75
C PRO A 206 -19.27 -12.23 7.04
N LEU A 207 -18.50 -13.07 6.32
CA LEU A 207 -18.49 -14.52 6.52
C LEU A 207 -17.85 -14.96 7.85
N VAL A 208 -16.83 -14.26 8.36
CA VAL A 208 -16.32 -14.54 9.70
C VAL A 208 -17.26 -14.02 10.78
N GLN A 209 -17.89 -12.85 10.55
CA GLN A 209 -18.80 -12.22 11.50
C GLN A 209 -20.11 -13.01 11.68
N ASN A 210 -20.58 -13.71 10.65
CA ASN A 210 -21.76 -14.57 10.72
C ASN A 210 -21.44 -16.04 11.05
N ASN A 211 -20.20 -16.34 11.44
CA ASN A 211 -19.72 -17.68 11.81
C ASN A 211 -19.73 -18.71 10.67
N SER A 212 -19.70 -18.29 9.41
CA SER A 212 -19.51 -19.22 8.27
C SER A 212 -18.08 -19.78 8.22
N PHE A 213 -17.14 -19.06 8.82
CA PHE A 213 -15.75 -19.49 9.02
C PHE A 213 -15.39 -19.33 10.49
N ASP A 214 -14.64 -20.27 11.04
CA ASP A 214 -14.11 -20.17 12.40
C ASP A 214 -13.05 -19.07 12.50
N MET A 215 -12.26 -18.88 11.44
CA MET A 215 -11.33 -17.78 11.30
C MET A 215 -11.10 -17.41 9.84
N ILE A 216 -10.67 -16.18 9.61
CA ILE A 216 -10.16 -15.72 8.32
C ILE A 216 -8.77 -15.10 8.48
N VAL A 217 -7.96 -15.16 7.45
CA VAL A 217 -6.63 -14.54 7.40
C VAL A 217 -6.59 -13.56 6.24
N MET A 218 -6.46 -12.26 6.52
CA MET A 218 -6.54 -11.24 5.46
C MET A 218 -5.75 -9.97 5.77
N ASN A 219 -5.59 -9.11 4.77
CA ASN A 219 -4.98 -7.78 4.91
C ASN A 219 -5.73 -6.90 5.92
N SER A 220 -5.03 -6.37 6.92
CA SER A 220 -5.65 -5.59 7.99
C SER A 220 -6.24 -4.26 7.53
N GLY A 221 -5.70 -3.67 6.45
CA GLY A 221 -6.24 -2.45 5.85
C GLY A 221 -7.61 -2.69 5.20
N ARG A 222 -7.78 -3.82 4.51
CA ARG A 222 -9.09 -4.21 3.93
C ARG A 222 -10.11 -4.52 5.02
N ALA A 223 -9.71 -5.26 6.05
CA ALA A 223 -10.57 -5.54 7.20
C ALA A 223 -10.99 -4.25 7.93
N TYR A 224 -10.06 -3.32 8.12
CA TYR A 224 -10.32 -2.00 8.73
C TYR A 224 -11.42 -1.23 8.00
N LEU A 225 -11.39 -1.19 6.66
CA LEU A 225 -12.42 -0.54 5.85
C LEU A 225 -13.81 -1.19 5.97
N LYS A 226 -13.87 -2.43 6.46
CA LYS A 226 -15.11 -3.19 6.71
C LYS A 226 -15.47 -3.26 8.20
N ASN A 227 -14.89 -2.38 9.02
CA ASN A 227 -15.06 -2.33 10.47
C ASN A 227 -14.67 -3.61 11.21
N LEU A 228 -13.76 -4.40 10.63
CA LEU A 228 -13.20 -5.59 11.24
C LEU A 228 -11.80 -5.27 11.78
N TYR A 229 -11.68 -5.22 13.10
CA TYR A 229 -10.48 -4.77 13.81
C TYR A 229 -9.75 -5.93 14.46
N VAL A 230 -8.42 -5.86 14.48
CA VAL A 230 -7.59 -6.84 15.16
C VAL A 230 -7.69 -6.63 16.67
N THR A 231 -7.99 -7.68 17.40
CA THR A 231 -8.18 -7.65 18.86
C THR A 231 -6.94 -8.05 19.64
N ASN A 232 -5.98 -8.74 19.00
CA ASN A 232 -4.74 -9.18 19.63
C ASN A 232 -3.55 -9.05 18.67
N GLN A 233 -2.46 -8.43 19.13
CA GLN A 233 -1.26 -8.22 18.31
C GLN A 233 -0.52 -9.51 17.93
N SER A 234 -0.64 -10.59 18.71
CA SER A 234 -0.06 -11.90 18.37
C SER A 234 -0.64 -12.50 17.08
N LEU A 235 -1.81 -12.02 16.66
CA LEU A 235 -2.48 -12.43 15.42
C LEU A 235 -2.05 -11.61 14.20
N LEU A 236 -1.13 -10.64 14.37
CA LEU A 236 -0.61 -9.81 13.29
C LEU A 236 0.63 -10.42 12.66
N GLU A 237 0.72 -10.30 11.34
CA GLU A 237 1.97 -10.51 10.63
C GLU A 237 3.03 -9.48 11.05
N ASN A 238 4.25 -9.98 11.25
CA ASN A 238 5.42 -9.18 11.58
C ASN A 238 6.54 -9.37 10.56
N ASP A 239 6.25 -9.06 9.29
CA ASP A 239 7.23 -9.08 8.19
C ASP A 239 7.14 -7.77 7.39
N SER A 240 7.59 -6.67 7.98
CA SER A 240 7.56 -5.36 7.31
C SER A 240 8.53 -5.26 6.14
N ASP A 241 9.57 -6.09 6.13
CA ASP A 241 10.70 -5.95 5.22
C ASP A 241 10.35 -6.40 3.80
N ARG A 242 9.43 -7.38 3.65
CA ARG A 242 9.02 -7.97 2.37
C ARG A 242 7.62 -7.58 1.88
N TYR A 243 6.93 -6.71 2.61
CA TYR A 243 5.56 -6.32 2.31
C TYR A 243 5.32 -4.81 2.44
N SER A 244 6.40 -4.02 2.43
CA SER A 244 6.27 -2.57 2.41
C SER A 244 5.67 -2.12 1.08
N ASN A 245 4.65 -1.28 1.13
CA ASN A 245 4.15 -0.54 -0.01
C ASN A 245 5.23 0.43 -0.52
N VAL A 246 5.44 0.37 -1.82
CA VAL A 246 6.52 1.07 -2.53
C VAL A 246 5.98 2.03 -3.57
N VAL A 247 6.72 3.12 -3.78
CA VAL A 247 6.52 4.02 -4.91
C VAL A 247 7.30 3.47 -6.08
N VAL A 248 6.64 3.31 -7.23
CA VAL A 248 7.21 2.64 -8.38
C VAL A 248 7.20 3.57 -9.59
N THR A 249 8.31 3.61 -10.32
CA THR A 249 8.44 4.33 -11.59
C THR A 249 9.22 3.50 -12.61
N THR A 250 9.40 4.01 -13.83
CA THR A 250 10.26 3.37 -14.83
C THR A 250 11.74 3.60 -14.49
N LYS A 251 12.62 2.67 -14.91
CA LYS A 251 14.06 2.81 -14.70
C LYS A 251 14.61 4.15 -15.19
N ALA A 252 14.13 4.63 -16.35
CA ALA A 252 14.56 5.90 -16.93
C ALA A 252 14.19 7.13 -16.08
N ASN A 253 13.10 7.06 -15.30
CA ASN A 253 12.61 8.18 -14.50
C ASN A 253 13.07 8.11 -13.03
N SER A 254 13.62 6.97 -12.59
CA SER A 254 13.97 6.69 -11.19
C SER A 254 14.93 7.70 -10.55
N ASP A 255 15.87 8.24 -11.33
CA ASP A 255 16.87 9.21 -10.85
C ASP A 255 16.47 10.68 -11.01
N SER A 256 15.29 10.96 -11.57
CA SER A 256 14.86 12.32 -11.85
C SER A 256 14.70 13.16 -10.57
N PRO A 257 14.96 14.48 -10.62
CA PRO A 257 14.77 15.37 -9.47
C PRO A 257 13.34 15.31 -8.90
N LYS A 258 12.33 15.20 -9.77
CA LYS A 258 10.92 15.10 -9.35
C LYS A 258 10.60 13.80 -8.61
N MET A 259 11.21 12.67 -8.99
CA MET A 259 11.02 11.40 -8.26
C MET A 259 11.72 11.42 -6.90
N LYS A 260 12.91 12.03 -6.82
CA LYS A 260 13.61 12.25 -5.54
C LYS A 260 12.81 13.16 -4.61
N ALA A 261 12.20 14.22 -5.14
CA ALA A 261 11.30 15.10 -4.40
C ALA A 261 10.06 14.35 -3.88
N LEU A 262 9.42 13.53 -4.73
CA LEU A 262 8.27 12.70 -4.36
C LEU A 262 8.59 11.77 -3.20
N VAL A 263 9.70 11.02 -3.28
CA VAL A 263 10.12 10.08 -2.23
C VAL A 263 10.42 10.82 -0.94
N LYS A 264 11.16 11.94 -1.00
CA LYS A 264 11.47 12.76 0.18
C LYS A 264 10.20 13.29 0.87
N ALA A 265 9.21 13.74 0.09
CA ALA A 265 7.95 14.22 0.64
C ALA A 265 7.13 13.09 1.29
N LEU A 266 7.11 11.91 0.67
CA LEU A 266 6.44 10.72 1.21
C LEU A 266 7.12 10.14 2.45
N GLN A 267 8.44 10.33 2.57
CA GLN A 267 9.23 9.90 3.72
C GLN A 267 9.44 11.01 4.77
N SER A 268 8.57 12.02 4.76
CA SER A 268 8.65 13.17 5.67
C SER A 268 8.17 12.83 7.10
N PRO A 269 8.63 13.58 8.11
CA PRO A 269 8.10 13.48 9.47
C PRO A 269 6.58 13.70 9.55
N GLU A 270 6.02 14.57 8.72
CA GLU A 270 4.59 14.88 8.63
C GLU A 270 3.80 13.65 8.17
N VAL A 271 4.27 12.96 7.12
CA VAL A 271 3.66 11.72 6.65
C VAL A 271 3.77 10.62 7.71
N ARG A 272 4.93 10.47 8.35
CA ARG A 272 5.11 9.48 9.44
C ARG A 272 4.10 9.72 10.57
N LYS A 273 3.99 10.97 11.02
CA LYS A 273 3.07 11.37 12.09
C LYS A 273 1.62 11.12 11.67
N PHE A 274 1.26 11.46 10.44
CA PHE A 274 -0.07 11.19 9.90
C PHE A 274 -0.40 9.69 9.95
N ILE A 275 0.50 8.82 9.48
CA ILE A 275 0.30 7.36 9.50
C ILE A 275 0.09 6.86 10.94
N GLN A 276 0.94 7.30 11.87
CA GLN A 276 0.89 6.87 13.28
C GLN A 276 -0.43 7.27 13.97
N GLN A 277 -0.99 8.43 13.62
CA GLN A 277 -2.16 8.99 14.31
C GLN A 277 -3.51 8.54 13.72
N ASN A 278 -3.58 8.28 12.41
CA ASN A 278 -4.88 8.15 11.73
C ASN A 278 -5.36 6.72 11.50
N TYR A 279 -4.50 5.71 11.69
CA TYR A 279 -4.80 4.34 11.25
C TYR A 279 -4.84 3.28 12.35
N ARG A 280 -4.95 3.65 13.64
CA ARG A 280 -5.06 2.67 14.76
C ARG A 280 -4.05 1.52 14.69
N SER A 281 -2.80 1.79 14.28
CA SER A 281 -1.73 0.80 14.08
C SER A 281 -1.95 -0.21 12.94
N VAL A 282 -3.01 -0.06 12.13
CA VAL A 282 -3.29 -0.87 10.92
C VAL A 282 -2.29 -0.56 9.81
N VAL A 283 -1.79 0.67 9.75
CA VAL A 283 -0.76 1.10 8.81
C VAL A 283 0.46 1.50 9.63
N LYS A 284 1.62 0.92 9.30
CA LYS A 284 2.89 1.16 9.97
C LYS A 284 3.86 1.82 8.99
N ALA A 285 4.41 2.98 9.30
CA ALA A 285 5.44 3.58 8.47
C ALA A 285 6.66 2.64 8.38
N SER A 286 7.28 2.53 7.20
CA SER A 286 8.39 1.61 6.91
C SER A 286 9.67 2.32 6.44
N PHE A 287 9.70 3.65 6.53
CA PHE A 287 10.89 4.50 6.38
C PHE A 287 11.31 5.04 7.73
#